data_AF-A0A7N2N6Y9-F1
#
_entry.id   AF-A0A7N2N6Y9-F1
#
_cell.length_a   1.000
_cell.length_b   1.000
_cell.length_c   1.000
_cell.angle_alpha   90.00
_cell.angle_beta   90.00
_cell.angle_gamma   90.00
#
_symmetry.space_group_name_H-M   'P 1'
#
loop_
_entity.id
_entity.type
_entity.pdbx_description
1 polymer ?
#
loop_
_entity_poly.entity_id
_entity_poly.type
_entity_poly.pdbx_seq_one_letter_code
_entity_poly.pdbx_strand_id
1 'polypeptide(L)'
;MHLICVRMVYICVWVWAWAWANAASGMAVHDDCKLKFLELKAKRTYRFIVYKIEEKQKQVIVEKLGEPTDSYEDFSASLPANECRYAVYDFDFMTEENVPRSRIVFIAWSPDISKVRSKMIYASSKDRFKRELDGIQVELQATDPTEMGIDVIKSRTM
;
A
#
# COMPACT_ATOMS: atom_id res chain seq x y z
N MET A 1 -25.48 9.17 -19.39
CA MET A 1 -25.99 9.29 -18.00
C MET A 1 -25.44 8.21 -17.05
N HIS A 2 -24.23 7.67 -17.29
CA HIS A 2 -23.62 6.60 -16.47
C HIS A 2 -22.25 6.95 -15.85
N LEU A 3 -21.78 8.21 -15.97
CA LEU A 3 -20.44 8.62 -15.50
C LEU A 3 -20.42 9.43 -14.20
N ILE A 4 -21.56 9.60 -13.52
CA ILE A 4 -21.65 10.48 -12.33
C ILE A 4 -21.54 9.69 -11.00
N CYS A 5 -21.66 8.36 -11.02
CA CYS A 5 -21.79 7.57 -9.79
C CYS A 5 -20.44 7.25 -9.08
N VAL A 6 -19.32 7.19 -9.79
CA VAL A 6 -18.02 6.78 -9.20
C VAL A 6 -17.29 7.92 -8.48
N ARG A 7 -17.60 9.18 -8.82
CA ARG A 7 -16.92 10.36 -8.27
C ARG A 7 -17.43 10.80 -6.89
N MET A 8 -18.56 10.22 -6.45
CA MET A 8 -19.20 10.54 -5.16
C MET A 8 -18.63 9.70 -4.00
N VAL A 9 -18.13 8.49 -4.27
CA VAL A 9 -17.52 7.63 -3.24
C VAL A 9 -16.19 8.21 -2.75
N TYR A 10 -15.40 8.79 -3.65
CA TYR A 10 -14.10 9.38 -3.31
C TYR A 10 -14.21 10.62 -2.41
N ILE A 11 -15.24 11.46 -2.55
CA ILE A 11 -15.34 12.71 -1.76
C ILE A 11 -15.88 12.43 -0.35
N CYS A 12 -16.74 11.42 -0.18
CA CYS A 12 -17.27 11.07 1.15
C CYS A 12 -16.19 10.48 2.07
N VAL A 13 -15.21 9.74 1.52
CA VAL A 13 -14.07 9.21 2.28
C VAL A 13 -13.12 10.32 2.76
N TRP A 14 -12.96 11.41 2.01
CA TRP A 14 -12.10 12.53 2.40
C TRP A 14 -12.62 13.30 3.62
N VAL A 15 -13.94 13.44 3.77
CA VAL A 15 -14.53 14.13 4.94
C VAL A 15 -14.47 13.26 6.20
N TRP A 16 -14.61 11.93 6.06
CA TRP A 16 -14.48 11.00 7.19
C TRP A 16 -13.02 10.77 7.61
N ALA A 17 -12.07 10.82 6.67
CA ALA A 17 -10.64 10.69 6.96
C ALA A 17 -10.08 11.87 7.79
N TRP A 18 -10.67 13.07 7.68
CA TRP A 18 -10.21 14.25 8.42
C TRP A 18 -10.50 14.17 9.93
N ALA A 19 -11.57 13.49 10.34
CA ALA A 19 -11.98 13.39 11.75
C ALA A 19 -11.20 12.32 12.56
N TRP A 20 -10.49 11.39 11.91
CA TRP A 20 -9.70 10.34 12.58
C TRP A 20 -8.19 10.60 12.63
N ALA A 21 -7.71 11.72 12.07
CA ALA A 21 -6.28 12.01 11.95
C ALA A 21 -5.53 12.32 13.26
N ASN A 22 -6.22 12.42 14.42
CA ASN A 22 -5.59 12.87 15.68
C ASN A 22 -5.27 11.76 16.71
N ALA A 23 -5.50 10.48 16.39
CA ALA A 23 -5.03 9.39 17.22
C ALA A 23 -3.70 8.85 16.69
N ALA A 24 -2.59 9.56 16.94
CA ALA A 24 -1.26 9.01 16.68
C ALA A 24 -1.09 7.75 17.56
N SER A 25 -1.23 6.58 16.96
CA SER A 25 -1.23 5.25 17.59
C SER A 25 0.09 4.87 18.30
N GLY A 26 1.10 5.74 18.28
CA GLY A 26 2.43 5.48 18.85
C GLY A 26 3.19 4.35 18.13
N MET A 27 2.75 3.96 16.92
CA MET A 27 3.29 2.81 16.18
C MET A 27 4.70 3.06 15.68
N ALA A 28 5.70 2.40 16.28
CA ALA A 28 7.09 2.44 15.84
C ALA A 28 7.25 1.77 14.47
N VAL A 29 8.35 2.08 13.78
CA VAL A 29 8.69 1.46 12.50
C VAL A 29 10.03 0.78 12.69
N HIS A 30 10.08 -0.53 12.46
CA HIS A 30 11.33 -1.28 12.55
C HIS A 30 12.29 -0.81 11.46
N ASP A 31 13.58 -0.68 11.79
CA ASP A 31 14.57 -0.12 10.86
C ASP A 31 14.72 -0.96 9.58
N ASP A 32 14.51 -2.27 9.68
CA ASP A 32 14.47 -3.17 8.51
C ASP A 32 13.45 -2.74 7.47
N CYS A 33 12.33 -2.15 7.87
CA CYS A 33 11.33 -1.67 6.92
C CYS A 33 11.92 -0.61 5.99
N LYS A 34 12.72 0.31 6.55
CA LYS A 34 13.39 1.37 5.79
C LYS A 34 14.52 0.80 4.95
N LEU A 35 15.32 -0.10 5.52
CA LEU A 35 16.42 -0.74 4.81
C LEU A 35 15.93 -1.52 3.59
N LYS A 36 14.88 -2.34 3.75
CA LYS A 36 14.30 -3.12 2.64
C LYS A 36 13.64 -2.25 1.59
N PHE A 37 12.98 -1.16 1.99
CA PHE A 37 12.45 -0.19 1.03
C PHE A 37 13.56 0.51 0.23
N LEU A 38 14.67 0.89 0.88
CA LEU A 38 15.83 1.46 0.19
C LEU A 38 16.47 0.46 -0.78
N GLU A 39 16.57 -0.82 -0.41
CA GLU A 39 17.02 -1.90 -1.31
C GLU A 39 16.12 -2.02 -2.55
N LEU A 40 14.80 -2.02 -2.37
CA LEU A 40 13.83 -2.02 -3.48
C LEU A 40 14.01 -0.79 -4.38
N LYS A 41 14.08 0.41 -3.80
CA LYS A 41 14.21 1.67 -4.56
C LYS A 41 15.54 1.77 -5.32
N ALA A 42 16.65 1.40 -4.69
CA ALA A 42 17.99 1.62 -5.23
C ALA A 42 18.45 0.46 -6.13
N LYS A 43 18.22 -0.79 -5.71
CA LYS A 43 18.76 -1.98 -6.37
C LYS A 43 17.69 -2.77 -7.13
N ARG A 44 16.40 -2.47 -6.94
CA ARG A 44 15.27 -3.23 -7.50
C ARG A 44 15.38 -4.73 -7.19
N THR A 45 15.87 -5.06 -5.99
CA THR A 45 16.06 -6.43 -5.52
C THR A 45 14.76 -7.12 -5.15
N TYR A 46 13.68 -6.38 -4.99
CA TYR A 46 12.37 -6.91 -4.62
C TYR A 46 11.30 -6.30 -5.52
N ARG A 47 10.35 -7.12 -5.96
CA ARG A 47 9.20 -6.65 -6.73
C ARG A 47 8.16 -5.98 -5.83
N PHE A 48 7.96 -6.55 -4.65
CA PHE A 48 7.06 -6.02 -3.64
C PHE A 48 7.60 -6.28 -2.24
N ILE A 49 7.10 -5.52 -1.27
CA ILE A 49 7.37 -5.73 0.15
C ILE A 49 6.03 -5.63 0.88
N VAL A 50 5.68 -6.66 1.65
CA VAL A 50 4.52 -6.66 2.53
C VAL A 50 4.98 -6.37 3.94
N TYR A 51 4.29 -5.44 4.60
CA TYR A 51 4.49 -5.05 5.97
C TYR A 51 3.23 -5.37 6.79
N LYS A 52 3.45 -5.73 8.04
CA LYS A 52 2.40 -5.92 9.03
C LYS A 52 2.65 -5.06 10.25
N ILE A 53 1.57 -4.63 10.87
CA ILE A 53 1.58 -4.03 12.20
C ILE A 53 1.44 -5.15 13.23
N GLU A 54 2.44 -5.29 14.10
CA GLU A 54 2.29 -6.07 15.32
C GLU A 54 1.71 -5.19 16.42
N GLU A 55 0.41 -5.38 16.68
CA GLU A 55 -0.31 -4.63 17.72
C GLU A 55 0.30 -4.80 19.11
N LYS A 56 0.81 -6.01 19.43
CA LYS A 56 1.43 -6.33 20.73
C LYS A 56 2.70 -5.51 20.98
N GLN A 57 3.53 -5.40 19.96
CA GLN A 57 4.82 -4.71 20.04
C GLN A 57 4.71 -3.23 19.61
N LYS A 58 3.52 -2.81 19.17
CA LYS A 58 3.25 -1.47 18.62
C LYS A 58 4.29 -1.05 17.59
N GLN A 59 4.67 -1.96 16.70
CA GLN A 59 5.62 -1.68 15.63
C GLN A 59 5.18 -2.23 14.26
N VAL A 60 5.63 -1.58 13.20
CA VAL A 60 5.53 -2.06 11.81
C VAL A 60 6.78 -2.88 11.50
N ILE A 61 6.59 -4.10 11.02
CA ILE A 61 7.66 -5.02 10.61
C ILE A 61 7.42 -5.53 9.20
N VAL A 62 8.50 -5.98 8.55
CA VAL A 62 8.44 -6.67 7.26
C VAL A 62 7.82 -8.06 7.49
N GLU A 63 6.78 -8.37 6.73
CA GLU A 63 6.16 -9.69 6.73
C GLU A 63 6.71 -10.58 5.62
N LYS A 64 6.77 -10.05 4.40
CA LYS A 64 7.23 -10.78 3.22
C LYS A 64 7.98 -9.86 2.27
N LEU A 65 9.03 -10.39 1.67
CA LEU A 65 9.74 -9.79 0.56
C LEU A 65 9.41 -10.59 -0.69
N GLY A 66 8.96 -9.91 -1.75
CA GLY A 66 8.73 -10.51 -3.05
C GLY A 66 10.00 -10.48 -3.88
N GLU A 67 10.36 -11.60 -4.48
CA GLU A 67 11.50 -11.69 -5.38
C GLU A 67 11.24 -10.91 -6.68
N PRO A 68 12.28 -10.49 -7.44
CA PRO A 68 12.09 -9.79 -8.70
C PRO A 68 11.32 -10.60 -9.76
N THR A 69 11.33 -11.93 -9.61
CA THR A 69 10.64 -12.89 -10.47
C THR A 69 9.18 -13.10 -10.08
N ASP A 70 8.75 -12.64 -8.90
CA ASP A 70 7.39 -12.84 -8.44
C ASP A 70 6.40 -12.03 -9.26
N SER A 71 5.27 -12.67 -9.57
CA SER A 71 4.20 -12.05 -10.34
C SER A 71 3.25 -11.27 -9.43
N TYR A 72 2.34 -10.53 -10.05
CA TYR A 72 1.24 -9.88 -9.33
C TYR A 72 0.32 -10.90 -8.62
N GLU A 73 0.20 -12.12 -9.14
CA GLU A 73 -0.58 -13.19 -8.52
C GLU A 73 0.08 -13.67 -7.22
N ASP A 74 1.41 -13.77 -7.18
CA ASP A 74 2.15 -14.12 -5.96
C ASP A 74 2.02 -13.03 -4.89
N PHE A 75 1.99 -11.76 -5.34
CA PHE A 75 1.71 -10.62 -4.49
C PHE A 75 0.28 -10.68 -3.92
N SER A 76 -0.74 -10.87 -4.75
CA SER A 76 -2.13 -10.92 -4.30
C SER A 76 -2.38 -12.11 -3.36
N ALA A 77 -1.76 -13.27 -3.64
CA ALA A 77 -1.81 -14.44 -2.77
C ALA A 77 -1.12 -14.22 -1.41
N SER A 78 -0.18 -13.27 -1.32
CA SER A 78 0.46 -12.91 -0.06
C SER A 78 -0.40 -12.04 0.85
N LEU A 79 -1.50 -11.48 0.34
CA LEU A 79 -2.37 -10.59 1.10
C LEU A 79 -3.53 -11.38 1.71
N PRO A 80 -3.65 -11.42 3.05
CA PRO A 80 -4.69 -12.17 3.72
C PRO A 80 -6.06 -11.50 3.55
N ALA A 81 -7.11 -12.29 3.26
CA ALA A 81 -8.46 -11.76 3.13
C ALA A 81 -9.05 -11.25 4.46
N ASN A 82 -8.53 -11.68 5.61
CA ASN A 82 -9.07 -11.41 6.94
C ASN A 82 -8.29 -10.36 7.75
N GLU A 83 -7.12 -9.94 7.29
CA GLU A 83 -6.24 -9.03 8.01
C GLU A 83 -5.77 -7.87 7.13
N CYS A 84 -5.52 -6.72 7.77
CA CYS A 84 -4.95 -5.58 7.07
C CYS A 84 -3.45 -5.77 6.89
N ARG A 85 -2.90 -5.22 5.81
CA ARG A 85 -1.46 -5.18 5.51
C ARG A 85 -1.10 -3.86 4.83
N TYR A 86 0.16 -3.48 4.92
CA TYR A 86 0.70 -2.51 3.96
C TYR A 86 1.54 -3.25 2.96
N ALA A 87 1.57 -2.76 1.74
CA ALA A 87 2.48 -3.24 0.73
C ALA A 87 3.10 -2.08 -0.01
N VAL A 88 4.32 -2.29 -0.48
CA VAL A 88 4.97 -1.45 -1.47
C VAL A 88 5.21 -2.32 -2.68
N TYR A 89 4.85 -1.83 -3.85
CA TYR A 89 5.01 -2.51 -5.12
C TYR A 89 5.78 -1.60 -6.09
N ASP A 90 6.86 -2.09 -6.69
CA ASP A 90 7.55 -1.38 -7.77
C ASP A 90 6.88 -1.73 -9.10
N PHE A 91 6.09 -0.79 -9.61
CA PHE A 91 5.35 -0.95 -10.86
C PHE A 91 6.18 -0.43 -12.03
N ASP A 92 6.76 -1.34 -12.80
CA ASP A 92 7.40 -1.06 -14.08
C ASP A 92 6.38 -1.02 -15.22
N PHE A 93 6.50 0.00 -16.07
CA PHE A 93 5.72 0.14 -17.28
C PHE A 93 6.58 0.74 -18.40
N MET A 94 6.21 0.43 -19.64
CA MET A 94 6.80 1.02 -20.83
C MET A 94 5.98 2.24 -21.24
N THR A 95 6.64 3.36 -21.51
CA THR A 95 5.98 4.52 -22.13
C THR A 95 5.74 4.28 -23.62
N GLU A 96 4.96 5.15 -24.26
CA GLU A 96 4.71 5.11 -25.72
C GLU A 96 6.00 5.20 -26.53
N GLU A 97 7.03 5.81 -25.97
CA GLU A 97 8.39 5.91 -26.52
C GLU A 97 9.24 4.65 -26.28
N ASN A 98 8.64 3.58 -25.77
CA ASN A 98 9.29 2.32 -25.41
C ASN A 98 10.41 2.48 -24.37
N VAL A 99 10.31 3.52 -23.52
CA VAL A 99 11.27 3.78 -22.44
C VAL A 99 10.76 3.12 -21.15
N PRO A 100 11.53 2.23 -20.51
CA PRO A 100 11.13 1.63 -19.26
C PRO A 100 11.12 2.68 -18.15
N ARG A 101 9.97 2.81 -17.49
CA ARG A 101 9.78 3.63 -16.29
C ARG A 101 9.32 2.71 -15.17
N SER A 102 9.64 3.08 -13.93
CA SER A 102 9.06 2.42 -12.77
C SER A 102 8.47 3.45 -11.83
N ARG A 103 7.41 3.06 -11.13
CA ARG A 103 6.83 3.85 -10.05
C ARG A 103 6.57 3.01 -8.82
N ILE A 104 6.97 3.56 -7.68
CA ILE A 104 6.75 2.94 -6.38
C ILE A 104 5.32 3.27 -5.92
N VAL A 105 4.51 2.23 -5.79
CA VAL A 105 3.13 2.29 -5.33
C VAL A 105 3.05 1.78 -3.91
N PHE A 106 2.51 2.59 -3.00
CA PHE A 106 2.15 2.16 -1.67
C PHE A 106 0.70 1.73 -1.64
N ILE A 107 0.44 0.54 -1.14
CA ILE A 107 -0.88 -0.10 -1.09
C ILE A 107 -1.25 -0.32 0.38
N ALA A 108 -2.34 0.28 0.82
CA ALA A 108 -2.96 -0.03 2.10
C ALA A 108 -4.07 -1.06 1.89
N TRP A 109 -3.78 -2.31 2.26
CA TRP A 109 -4.70 -3.43 2.19
C TRP A 109 -5.57 -3.49 3.44
N SER A 110 -6.89 -3.35 3.27
CA SER A 110 -7.85 -3.33 4.37
C SER A 110 -9.14 -4.05 3.96
N PRO A 111 -9.17 -5.39 4.01
CA PRO A 111 -10.32 -6.15 3.53
C PRO A 111 -11.53 -5.98 4.45
N ASP A 112 -12.73 -6.09 3.91
CA ASP A 112 -13.95 -5.73 4.64
C ASP A 112 -14.23 -6.59 5.86
N ILE A 113 -13.86 -7.86 5.80
CA ILE A 113 -14.03 -8.82 6.89
C ILE A 113 -13.01 -8.63 8.04
N SER A 114 -12.02 -7.75 7.90
CA SER A 114 -11.05 -7.49 8.95
C SER A 114 -11.66 -6.74 10.15
N LYS A 115 -11.09 -6.97 11.34
CA LYS A 115 -11.58 -6.37 12.58
C LYS A 115 -11.53 -4.84 12.51
N VAL A 116 -12.61 -4.18 12.94
CA VAL A 116 -12.72 -2.70 12.99
C VAL A 116 -11.52 -2.05 13.68
N ARG A 117 -11.07 -2.63 14.80
CA ARG A 117 -9.88 -2.16 15.54
C ARG A 117 -8.61 -2.21 14.68
N SER A 118 -8.41 -3.28 13.92
CA SER A 118 -7.26 -3.41 13.01
C SER A 118 -7.32 -2.34 11.93
N LYS A 119 -8.47 -2.18 11.26
CA LYS A 119 -8.66 -1.14 10.25
C LYS A 119 -8.34 0.25 10.80
N MET A 120 -8.80 0.56 12.01
CA MET A 120 -8.52 1.82 12.69
C MET A 120 -7.02 2.03 12.95
N ILE A 121 -6.31 1.01 13.43
CA ILE A 121 -4.87 1.10 13.69
C ILE A 121 -4.09 1.27 12.38
N TYR A 122 -4.44 0.52 11.33
CA TYR A 122 -3.79 0.69 10.03
C TYR A 122 -4.10 2.06 9.42
N ALA A 123 -5.36 2.52 9.43
CA ALA A 123 -5.70 3.84 8.92
C ALA A 123 -4.95 4.97 9.65
N SER A 124 -4.90 4.93 10.98
CA SER A 124 -4.22 5.96 11.80
C SER A 124 -2.69 5.93 11.72
N SER A 125 -2.10 4.75 11.46
CA SER A 125 -0.64 4.59 11.43
C SER A 125 -0.04 4.82 10.05
N LYS A 126 -0.88 4.80 9.00
CA LYS A 126 -0.47 4.93 7.59
C LYS A 126 0.40 6.16 7.35
N ASP A 127 -0.06 7.34 7.74
CA ASP A 127 0.63 8.58 7.40
C ASP A 127 1.99 8.71 8.09
N ARG A 128 2.12 8.15 9.30
CA ARG A 128 3.43 8.06 9.97
C ARG A 128 4.35 7.10 9.24
N PHE A 129 3.90 5.89 8.93
CA PHE A 129 4.72 4.89 8.25
C PHE A 129 5.19 5.37 6.88
N LYS A 130 4.29 5.97 6.09
CA LYS A 130 4.62 6.54 4.78
C LYS A 130 5.70 7.62 4.83
N ARG A 131 5.73 8.46 5.87
CA ARG A 131 6.76 9.51 6.02
C ARG A 131 8.16 8.91 6.22
N GLU A 132 8.26 7.70 6.75
CA GLU A 132 9.54 6.99 6.87
C GLU A 132 10.00 6.38 5.54
N LEU A 133 9.08 6.21 4.58
CA LEU A 133 9.32 5.63 3.26
C LEU A 133 9.40 6.73 2.19
N ASP A 134 10.53 7.42 2.13
CA ASP A 134 10.74 8.51 1.18
C ASP A 134 10.94 8.01 -0.26
N GLY A 135 9.98 8.31 -1.14
CA GLY A 135 10.00 7.90 -2.55
C GLY A 135 8.75 7.20 -3.05
N ILE A 136 7.72 7.06 -2.21
CA ILE A 136 6.40 6.62 -2.66
C ILE A 136 5.84 7.67 -3.64
N GLN A 137 5.46 7.22 -4.84
CA GLN A 137 4.93 8.09 -5.89
C GLN A 137 3.41 8.03 -5.99
N VAL A 138 2.84 6.87 -5.67
CA VAL A 138 1.38 6.64 -5.73
C VAL A 138 0.93 5.98 -4.43
N GLU A 139 -0.19 6.44 -3.88
CA GLU A 139 -0.89 5.76 -2.80
C GLU A 139 -2.18 5.14 -3.35
N LEU A 140 -2.39 3.87 -3.00
CA LEU A 140 -3.59 3.12 -3.28
C LEU A 140 -4.14 2.53 -1.98
N GLN A 141 -5.46 2.54 -1.84
CA GLN A 141 -6.15 1.78 -0.81
C GLN A 141 -7.00 0.74 -1.53
N ALA A 142 -6.95 -0.50 -1.04
CA ALA A 142 -7.71 -1.60 -1.63
C ALA A 142 -8.32 -2.46 -0.54
N THR A 143 -9.55 -2.91 -0.78
CA THR A 143 -10.25 -3.87 0.09
C THR A 143 -10.39 -5.23 -0.58
N ASP A 144 -10.30 -5.28 -1.91
CA ASP A 144 -10.30 -6.51 -2.71
C ASP A 144 -9.07 -6.62 -3.64
N PRO A 145 -8.52 -7.84 -3.92
CA PRO A 145 -7.33 -7.96 -4.76
C PRO A 145 -7.58 -7.54 -6.21
N THR A 146 -8.85 -7.53 -6.63
CA THR A 146 -9.28 -7.06 -7.95
C THR A 146 -9.17 -5.54 -8.07
N GLU A 147 -9.29 -4.79 -6.98
CA GLU A 147 -9.18 -3.32 -6.95
C GLU A 147 -7.73 -2.83 -6.99
N MET A 148 -6.77 -3.72 -6.79
CA MET A 148 -5.34 -3.45 -6.94
C MET A 148 -4.84 -3.64 -8.38
N GLY A 149 -5.74 -3.92 -9.32
CA GLY A 149 -5.41 -4.28 -10.70
C GLY A 149 -4.45 -3.30 -11.38
N ILE A 150 -3.61 -3.85 -12.25
CA ILE A 150 -2.62 -3.13 -13.08
C ILE A 150 -3.25 -1.90 -13.77
N ASP A 151 -4.50 -1.99 -14.20
CA ASP A 151 -5.26 -0.89 -14.81
C ASP A 151 -5.53 0.29 -13.86
N VAL A 152 -5.77 0.02 -12.58
CA VAL A 152 -5.95 1.07 -11.56
C VAL A 152 -4.62 1.78 -11.29
N ILE A 153 -3.53 1.04 -11.23
CA ILE A 153 -2.20 1.61 -11.06
C ILE A 153 -1.81 2.45 -12.29
N LYS A 154 -2.04 1.93 -13.50
CA LYS A 154 -1.79 2.65 -14.76
C LYS A 154 -2.63 3.93 -14.85
N SER A 155 -3.93 3.88 -14.55
CA SER A 155 -4.83 5.04 -14.62
C SER A 155 -4.50 6.16 -13.64
N ARG A 156 -3.78 5.87 -12.56
CA ARG A 156 -3.28 6.89 -11.61
C ARG A 156 -1.86 7.37 -11.90
N THR A 157 -1.18 6.70 -12.82
CA THR A 157 0.23 6.92 -13.14
C THR A 157 0.41 7.71 -14.44
N MET A 158 -0.53 7.58 -15.38
CA MET A 158 -0.72 8.47 -16.54
C MET A 158 -1.53 9.70 -16.16
#